data_AF-A0A7C0WI74-F1
#
_entry.id   AF-A0A7C0WI74-F1
#
_cell.length_a   1.000
_cell.length_b   1.000
_cell.length_c   1.000
_cell.angle_alpha   90.00
_cell.angle_beta   90.00
_cell.angle_gamma   90.00
#
_symmetry.space_group_name_H-M   'P 1'
#
loop_
_entity.id
_entity.type
_entity.pdbx_description
1 polymer ?
#
loop_
_entity_poly.entity_id
_entity_poly.type
_entity_poly.pdbx_seq_one_letter_code
_entity_poly.pdbx_strand_id
1 'polypeptide(L)'
;MNLFFANIGSRDILLNGNKIIPSRTEGEKIYNSLQEYKSEIQFPILNPALKYIFDQDVNNIDQMVIFVTDQSDKQFKSGDTIYFGKIIKQILPKIFKSKIKKISLQVLQDEVNYYDSMFSYYRNYFNEIQYADVDKVFVLATGGIPA
;
A
#
# COMPACT_ATOMS: atom_id res chain seq x y z
N MET A 1 5.84 17.20 -9.75
CA MET A 1 5.84 16.04 -8.83
C MET A 1 4.93 14.93 -9.36
N ASN A 2 5.40 13.68 -9.36
CA ASN A 2 4.61 12.49 -9.66
C ASN A 2 4.14 11.81 -8.37
N LEU A 3 2.83 11.65 -8.21
CA LEU A 3 2.20 11.07 -7.02
C LEU A 3 1.57 9.71 -7.34
N PHE A 4 1.62 8.77 -6.39
CA PHE A 4 0.96 7.46 -6.51
C PHE A 4 0.16 7.14 -5.24
N PHE A 5 -1.11 6.78 -5.41
CA PHE A 5 -2.01 6.41 -4.32
C PHE A 5 -2.47 4.96 -4.50
N ALA A 6 -2.42 4.15 -3.44
CA ALA A 6 -2.94 2.79 -3.49
C ALA A 6 -3.53 2.33 -2.16
N ASN A 7 -4.62 1.57 -2.26
CA ASN A 7 -5.16 0.81 -1.15
C ASN A 7 -4.49 -0.55 -1.08
N ILE A 8 -4.10 -0.99 0.12
CA ILE A 8 -3.44 -2.27 0.31
C ILE A 8 -4.41 -3.28 0.92
N GLY A 9 -4.70 -4.32 0.16
CA GLY A 9 -5.48 -5.47 0.56
C GLY A 9 -4.65 -6.74 0.75
N SER A 10 -5.35 -7.84 1.02
CA SER A 10 -4.75 -9.16 1.31
C SER A 10 -4.06 -9.84 0.12
N ARG A 11 -4.22 -9.29 -1.10
CA ARG A 11 -3.61 -9.80 -2.34
C ARG A 11 -2.46 -8.96 -2.85
N ASP A 12 -2.19 -7.80 -2.25
CA ASP A 12 -1.08 -6.94 -2.66
C ASP A 12 0.29 -7.53 -2.31
N ILE A 13 0.32 -8.48 -1.37
CA ILE A 13 1.50 -9.23 -0.99
C ILE A 13 1.19 -10.73 -1.03
N LEU A 14 2.07 -11.49 -1.67
CA LEU A 14 2.10 -12.95 -1.61
C LEU A 14 3.45 -13.41 -1.06
N LEU A 15 3.46 -14.56 -0.40
CA LEU A 15 4.66 -15.27 0.00
C LEU A 15 4.71 -16.60 -0.76
N ASN A 16 5.74 -16.82 -1.58
CA ASN A 16 5.85 -17.99 -2.45
C ASN A 16 4.59 -18.25 -3.30
N GLY A 17 3.99 -17.19 -3.85
CA GLY A 17 2.76 -17.27 -4.65
C GLY A 17 1.47 -17.47 -3.84
N ASN A 18 1.55 -17.62 -2.52
CA ASN A 18 0.41 -17.85 -1.65
C ASN A 18 -0.02 -16.59 -0.91
N LYS A 19 -1.32 -16.47 -0.61
CA LYS A 19 -1.84 -15.41 0.26
C LYS A 19 -1.32 -15.60 1.68
N ILE A 20 -1.02 -14.48 2.33
CA ILE A 20 -0.63 -14.43 3.73
C ILE A 20 -1.90 -14.26 4.58
N ILE A 21 -2.29 -15.31 5.30
CA ILE A 21 -3.53 -15.38 6.07
C ILE A 21 -3.24 -15.94 7.47
N PRO A 22 -3.69 -15.29 8.56
CA PRO A 22 -4.29 -13.95 8.60
C PRO A 22 -3.28 -12.85 8.25
N SER A 23 -3.73 -11.81 7.55
CA SER A 23 -2.83 -10.75 7.06
C SER A 23 -2.12 -10.01 8.20
N ARG A 24 -2.78 -9.84 9.35
CA ARG A 24 -2.20 -9.13 10.50
C ARG A 24 -1.07 -9.93 11.14
N THR A 25 -1.37 -11.11 11.66
CA THR A 25 -0.42 -11.89 12.48
C THR A 25 0.70 -12.50 11.65
N GLU A 26 0.39 -13.03 10.47
CA GLU A 26 1.43 -13.58 9.60
C GLU A 26 2.25 -12.46 8.93
N GLY A 27 1.60 -11.34 8.58
CA GLY A 27 2.31 -10.15 8.11
C GLY A 27 3.29 -9.60 9.15
N GLU A 28 2.93 -9.59 10.43
CA GLU A 28 3.81 -9.20 11.53
C GLU A 28 5.03 -10.11 11.66
N LYS A 29 4.82 -11.44 11.63
CA LYS A 29 5.91 -12.43 11.67
C LYS A 29 6.88 -12.22 10.51
N ILE A 30 6.36 -12.09 9.30
CA ILE A 30 7.16 -11.86 8.09
C ILE A 30 7.91 -10.54 8.20
N TYR A 31 7.28 -9.48 8.71
CA TYR A 31 7.93 -8.18 8.90
C TYR A 31 9.09 -8.26 9.91
N ASN A 32 8.92 -8.98 11.01
CA ASN A 32 9.95 -9.14 12.03
C ASN A 32 11.14 -10.00 11.54
N SER A 33 10.88 -10.96 10.64
CA SER A 33 11.89 -11.82 10.02
C SER A 33 12.12 -11.49 8.53
N LEU A 34 12.01 -10.22 8.14
CA LEU A 34 11.94 -9.83 6.73
C LEU A 34 13.13 -10.26 5.88
N GLN A 35 14.33 -10.34 6.47
CA GLN A 35 15.53 -10.74 5.74
C GLN A 35 15.46 -12.19 5.25
N GLU A 36 14.75 -13.06 5.97
CA GLU A 36 14.57 -14.47 5.62
C GLU A 36 13.60 -14.61 4.45
N TYR A 37 12.51 -13.84 4.46
CA TYR A 37 11.42 -13.98 3.49
C TYR A 37 11.54 -13.08 2.25
N LYS A 38 12.46 -12.10 2.22
CA LYS A 38 12.48 -11.05 1.17
C LYS A 38 12.52 -11.56 -0.27
N SER A 39 13.16 -12.71 -0.54
CA SER A 39 13.26 -13.31 -1.87
C SER A 39 11.97 -14.01 -2.32
N GLU A 40 11.10 -14.33 -1.37
CA GLU A 40 9.86 -15.07 -1.56
C GLU A 40 8.64 -14.15 -1.64
N ILE A 41 8.81 -12.90 -1.21
CA ILE A 41 7.78 -11.86 -1.22
C ILE A 41 7.55 -11.37 -2.65
N GLN A 42 6.28 -11.36 -3.04
CA GLN A 42 5.83 -10.92 -4.36
C GLN A 42 4.75 -9.85 -4.22
N PHE A 43 4.75 -8.89 -5.14
CA PHE A 43 3.77 -7.81 -5.21
C PHE A 43 2.95 -7.92 -6.51
N PRO A 44 1.98 -8.83 -6.59
CA PRO A 44 1.30 -9.17 -7.86
C PRO A 44 0.47 -8.01 -8.44
N ILE A 45 0.12 -7.00 -7.64
CA ILE A 45 -0.66 -5.83 -8.09
C ILE A 45 0.25 -4.60 -8.22
N LEU A 46 0.97 -4.23 -7.16
CA LEU A 46 1.83 -3.05 -7.17
C LEU A 46 2.97 -3.15 -8.21
N ASN A 47 3.61 -4.31 -8.37
CA ASN A 47 4.74 -4.47 -9.29
C ASN A 47 4.34 -4.22 -10.75
N PRO A 48 3.30 -4.87 -11.33
CA PRO A 48 2.91 -4.58 -12.71
C PRO A 48 2.40 -3.15 -12.89
N ALA A 49 1.67 -2.58 -11.91
CA ALA A 49 1.20 -1.19 -12.00
C ALA A 49 2.37 -0.20 -12.08
N LEU A 50 3.38 -0.36 -11.21
CA LEU A 50 4.55 0.51 -11.19
C LEU A 50 5.45 0.32 -12.41
N LYS A 51 5.63 -0.92 -12.88
CA LYS A 51 6.34 -1.19 -14.13
C LYS A 51 5.69 -0.47 -15.29
N TYR A 52 4.38 -0.62 -15.45
CA TYR A 52 3.62 0.06 -16.50
C TYR A 52 3.84 1.58 -16.45
N ILE A 53 3.72 2.21 -15.27
CA ILE A 53 3.96 3.65 -15.13
C ILE A 53 5.37 4.05 -15.57
N PHE A 54 6.40 3.30 -15.13
CA PHE A 54 7.79 3.59 -15.47
C PHE A 54 8.13 3.32 -16.94
N ASP A 55 7.38 2.45 -17.62
CA ASP A 55 7.48 2.20 -19.05
C ASP A 55 6.81 3.32 -19.88
N GLN A 56 5.98 4.18 -19.27
CA GLN A 56 5.38 5.37 -19.90
C GLN A 56 6.22 6.65 -19.71
N ASP A 57 7.56 6.53 -19.73
CA ASP A 57 8.53 7.62 -19.56
C ASP A 57 8.39 8.43 -18.26
N VAL A 58 7.82 7.84 -17.22
CA VAL A 58 7.84 8.40 -15.87
C VAL A 58 9.17 8.03 -15.21
N ASN A 59 10.06 9.00 -15.01
CA ASN A 59 11.39 8.74 -14.45
C ASN A 59 11.33 8.27 -12.98
N ASN A 60 10.42 8.85 -12.20
CA ASN A 60 10.28 8.55 -10.78
C ASN A 60 8.87 8.87 -10.25
N ILE A 61 8.54 8.28 -9.11
CA ILE A 61 7.42 8.67 -8.24
C ILE A 61 8.03 9.42 -7.05
N ASP A 62 7.65 10.69 -6.88
CA ASP A 62 8.17 11.53 -5.79
C ASP A 62 7.56 11.12 -4.45
N GLN A 63 6.26 10.84 -4.45
CA GLN A 63 5.56 10.37 -3.26
C GLN A 63 4.54 9.28 -3.60
N MET A 64 4.71 8.15 -2.94
CA MET A 64 3.75 7.07 -2.89
C MET A 64 3.05 7.11 -1.53
N VAL A 65 1.73 7.16 -1.55
CA VAL A 65 0.88 7.05 -0.35
C VAL A 65 0.14 5.73 -0.45
N ILE A 66 0.33 4.88 0.56
CA ILE A 66 -0.40 3.62 0.64
C ILE A 66 -1.31 3.63 1.86
N PHE A 67 -2.57 3.32 1.63
CA PHE A 67 -3.60 3.23 2.65
C PHE A 67 -3.67 1.78 3.16
N VAL A 68 -3.59 1.63 4.48
CA VAL A 68 -3.60 0.35 5.18
C VAL A 68 -4.55 0.42 6.36
N THR A 69 -5.05 -0.73 6.82
CA THR A 69 -5.96 -0.78 7.97
C THR A 69 -5.22 -1.22 9.25
N ASP A 70 -5.62 -0.65 10.38
CA ASP A 70 -5.21 -1.05 11.73
C ASP A 70 -6.41 -0.86 12.69
N GLN A 71 -7.43 -1.69 12.51
CA GLN A 71 -8.72 -1.55 13.16
C GLN A 71 -8.67 -1.95 14.65
N SER A 72 -9.40 -1.19 15.47
CA SER A 72 -9.54 -1.47 16.91
C SER A 72 -10.42 -2.70 17.19
N ASP A 73 -11.43 -2.93 16.33
CA ASP A 73 -12.36 -4.06 16.40
C ASP A 73 -11.66 -5.40 16.17
N LYS A 74 -11.68 -6.27 17.18
CA LYS A 74 -11.08 -7.61 17.16
C LYS A 74 -11.59 -8.50 16.04
N GLN A 75 -12.83 -8.32 15.57
CA GLN A 75 -13.40 -9.11 14.50
C GLN A 75 -12.67 -8.87 13.17
N PHE A 76 -12.34 -7.62 12.87
CA PHE A 76 -11.69 -7.24 11.61
C PHE A 76 -10.17 -7.18 11.71
N LYS A 77 -9.63 -7.02 12.93
CA LYS A 77 -8.20 -6.87 13.20
C LYS A 77 -7.31 -7.95 12.61
N SER A 78 -7.81 -9.18 12.48
CA SER A 78 -7.04 -10.29 11.87
C SER A 78 -6.73 -10.07 10.38
N GLY A 79 -7.59 -9.32 9.68
CA GLY A 79 -7.46 -8.97 8.27
C GLY A 79 -6.65 -7.70 8.01
N ASP A 80 -6.20 -7.00 9.05
CA ASP A 80 -5.52 -5.72 8.91
C ASP A 80 -4.21 -5.79 8.10
N THR A 81 -3.97 -4.74 7.32
CA THR A 81 -2.86 -4.70 6.35
C THR A 81 -1.71 -3.78 6.77
N ILE A 82 -1.69 -3.24 7.99
CA ILE A 82 -0.60 -2.36 8.45
C ILE A 82 0.80 -2.96 8.26
N TYR A 83 0.99 -4.26 8.56
CA TYR A 83 2.28 -4.91 8.38
C TYR A 83 2.62 -5.14 6.91
N PHE A 84 1.62 -5.29 6.04
CA PHE A 84 1.85 -5.33 4.60
C PHE A 84 2.38 -3.97 4.12
N GLY A 85 1.78 -2.86 4.57
CA GLY A 85 2.31 -1.52 4.28
C GLY A 85 3.76 -1.34 4.74
N LYS A 86 4.09 -1.81 5.95
CA LYS A 86 5.46 -1.76 6.48
C LYS A 86 6.44 -2.58 5.63
N ILE A 87 6.05 -3.79 5.20
CA ILE A 87 6.84 -4.63 4.28
C ILE A 87 7.07 -3.92 2.94
N ILE A 88 6.00 -3.40 2.33
CA ILE A 88 6.05 -2.67 1.06
C ILE A 88 7.04 -1.50 1.15
N LYS A 89 6.92 -0.69 2.22
CA LYS A 89 7.78 0.47 2.45
C LYS A 89 9.27 0.10 2.52
N GLN A 90 9.62 -1.08 3.02
CA GLN A 90 11.02 -1.52 3.12
C GLN A 90 11.57 -2.19 1.86
N ILE A 91 10.74 -2.93 1.11
CA ILE A 91 11.21 -3.74 -0.02
C ILE A 91 11.07 -2.98 -1.34
N LEU A 92 9.95 -2.31 -1.57
CA LEU A 92 9.60 -1.77 -2.88
C LEU A 92 10.63 -0.77 -3.44
N PRO A 93 11.22 0.16 -2.64
CA PRO A 93 12.27 1.06 -3.14
C PRO A 93 13.50 0.33 -3.67
N LYS A 94 13.84 -0.85 -3.11
CA LYS A 94 14.98 -1.65 -3.54
C LYS A 94 14.71 -2.32 -4.89
N ILE A 95 13.50 -2.85 -5.08
CA ILE A 95 13.07 -3.47 -6.34
C ILE A 95 13.13 -2.44 -7.48
N PHE A 96 12.66 -1.22 -7.23
CA PHE A 96 12.60 -0.16 -8.23
C PHE A 96 13.81 0.78 -8.21
N LYS A 97 14.95 0.36 -7.63
CA LYS A 97 16.23 1.11 -7.64
C LYS A 97 16.06 2.59 -7.27
N SER A 98 15.30 2.87 -6.22
CA SER A 98 15.01 4.22 -5.73
C SER A 98 14.23 5.14 -6.69
N LYS A 99 13.59 4.60 -7.75
CA LYS A 99 12.61 5.35 -8.56
C LYS A 99 11.38 5.79 -7.76
N ILE A 100 11.16 5.24 -6.57
CA ILE A 100 10.15 5.69 -5.61
C ILE A 100 10.88 6.42 -4.49
N LYS A 101 10.77 7.75 -4.44
CA LYS A 101 11.56 8.59 -3.52
C LYS A 101 11.05 8.51 -2.08
N LYS A 102 9.74 8.50 -1.88
CA LYS A 102 9.11 8.46 -0.55
C LYS A 102 7.89 7.55 -0.55
N ILE A 103 7.75 6.72 0.48
CA ILE A 103 6.54 5.92 0.75
C ILE A 103 6.00 6.31 2.13
N SER A 104 4.76 6.82 2.14
CA SER A 104 4.00 7.15 3.36
C SER A 104 2.90 6.11 3.58
N LEU A 105 2.73 5.69 4.83
CA LEU A 105 1.60 4.86 5.24
C LEU A 105 0.51 5.79 5.78
N GLN A 106 -0.72 5.64 5.28
CA GLN A 106 -1.91 6.23 5.87
C GLN A 106 -2.71 5.12 6.51
N VAL A 107 -2.87 5.20 7.82
CA VAL A 107 -3.46 4.14 8.64
C VAL A 107 -4.92 4.47 8.90
N LEU A 108 -5.79 3.59 8.47
CA LEU A 108 -7.23 3.65 8.67
C LEU A 108 -7.58 2.83 9.91
N GLN A 109 -7.99 3.51 10.98
CA GLN A 109 -8.26 2.87 12.28
C GLN A 109 -9.75 2.55 12.50
N ASP A 110 -10.67 3.32 11.90
CA ASP A 110 -12.11 3.21 12.13
C ASP A 110 -12.91 3.17 10.81
N GLU A 111 -14.04 2.45 10.80
CA GLU A 111 -15.10 2.47 9.78
C GLU A 111 -14.72 2.17 8.31
N VAL A 112 -13.67 1.37 8.07
CA VAL A 112 -13.30 0.90 6.71
C VAL A 112 -14.41 0.09 6.01
N ASN A 113 -15.44 -0.31 6.77
CA ASN A 113 -16.56 -1.12 6.28
C ASN A 113 -17.72 -0.29 5.69
N TYR A 114 -17.72 1.03 5.89
CA TYR A 114 -18.77 1.92 5.37
C TYR A 114 -18.21 2.82 4.28
N TYR A 115 -18.83 2.76 3.10
CA TYR A 115 -18.48 3.51 1.91
C TYR A 115 -18.33 5.01 2.19
N ASP A 116 -19.34 5.57 2.87
CA ASP A 116 -19.39 7.00 3.17
C ASP A 116 -18.23 7.46 4.06
N SER A 117 -17.82 6.61 5.00
CA SER A 117 -16.69 6.87 5.89
C SER A 117 -15.36 6.87 5.13
N MET A 118 -15.17 5.94 4.19
CA MET A 118 -13.97 5.91 3.33
C MET A 118 -13.89 7.11 2.38
N PHE A 119 -15.00 7.49 1.74
CA PHE A 119 -15.05 8.69 0.90
C PHE A 119 -14.81 9.97 1.71
N SER A 120 -15.37 10.05 2.92
CA SER A 120 -15.14 11.17 3.82
C SER A 120 -13.68 11.26 4.26
N TYR A 121 -13.06 10.12 4.57
CA TYR A 121 -11.63 10.05 4.87
C TYR A 121 -10.78 10.59 3.72
N TYR A 122 -10.99 10.09 2.49
CA TYR A 122 -10.23 10.57 1.33
C TYR A 122 -10.45 12.06 1.09
N ARG A 123 -11.70 12.53 1.19
CA ARG A 123 -12.02 13.96 1.04
C ARG A 123 -11.22 14.80 2.04
N ASN A 124 -11.23 14.41 3.32
CA ASN A 124 -10.49 15.14 4.35
C ASN A 124 -8.98 15.08 4.10
N TYR A 125 -8.45 13.89 3.83
CA TYR A 125 -7.03 13.68 3.53
C TYR A 125 -6.53 14.55 2.37
N PHE A 126 -7.27 14.56 1.25
CA PHE A 126 -6.88 15.34 0.07
C PHE A 126 -7.15 16.85 0.23
N ASN A 127 -8.06 17.27 1.11
CA ASN A 127 -8.25 18.67 1.44
C ASN A 127 -7.14 19.21 2.36
N GLU A 128 -6.63 18.37 3.26
CA GLU A 128 -5.57 18.75 4.21
C GLU A 128 -4.19 18.78 3.56
N ILE A 129 -3.97 17.97 2.53
CA ILE A 129 -2.67 17.89 1.88
C ILE A 129 -2.62 18.78 0.65
N GLN A 130 -1.72 19.74 0.72
CA GLN A 130 -1.35 20.56 -0.42
C GLN A 130 -0.06 20.05 -1.03
N TYR A 131 -0.15 19.58 -2.26
CA TYR A 131 1.02 19.29 -3.09
C TYR A 131 1.24 20.46 -4.05
N ALA A 132 2.37 21.14 -3.93
CA ALA A 132 2.78 22.12 -4.93
C ALA A 132 3.29 21.39 -6.19
N ASP A 133 3.05 21.99 -7.36
CA ASP A 133 3.64 21.58 -8.64
C ASP A 133 3.47 20.08 -8.97
N VAL A 134 2.23 19.59 -8.92
CA VAL A 134 1.90 18.20 -9.31
C VAL A 134 1.84 18.07 -10.83
N ASP A 135 2.60 17.13 -11.39
CA ASP A 135 2.62 16.85 -12.83
C ASP A 135 1.64 15.73 -13.18
N LYS A 136 1.72 14.61 -12.43
CA LYS A 136 0.91 13.41 -12.66
C LYS A 136 0.47 12.80 -11.34
N VAL A 137 -0.77 12.33 -11.31
CA VAL A 137 -1.34 11.55 -10.20
C VAL A 137 -1.76 10.18 -10.72
N PHE A 138 -1.26 9.13 -10.08
CA PHE A 138 -1.61 7.75 -10.35
C PHE A 138 -2.42 7.21 -9.18
N VAL A 139 -3.52 6.51 -9.48
CA VAL A 139 -4.38 5.88 -8.47
C VAL A 139 -4.56 4.41 -8.82
N LEU A 140 -4.17 3.54 -7.90
CA LEU A 140 -4.41 2.10 -8.00
C LEU A 140 -5.63 1.75 -7.15
N ALA A 141 -6.78 1.60 -7.80
CA ALA A 141 -8.07 1.35 -7.16
C ALA A 141 -8.41 -0.15 -6.98
N THR A 142 -7.50 -1.06 -7.32
CA THR A 142 -7.76 -2.51 -7.35
C THR A 142 -7.44 -3.24 -6.05
N GLY A 143 -6.71 -2.61 -5.13
CA GLY A 143 -6.41 -3.15 -3.81
C GLY A 143 -7.48 -2.76 -2.77
N GLY A 144 -7.63 -3.60 -1.73
CA GLY A 144 -8.63 -3.41 -0.67
C GLY A 144 -9.95 -4.16 -0.89
N ILE A 145 -10.93 -3.88 -0.04
CA ILE A 145 -12.29 -4.41 -0.17
C ILE A 145 -12.98 -3.60 -1.29
N PRO A 146 -13.67 -4.25 -2.26
CA PRO A 146 -14.58 -3.54 -3.15
C PRO A 146 -15.63 -2.86 -2.29
N ALA A 147 -15.46 -1.56 -2.11
CA ALA A 147 -16.55 -0.67 -1.86
C ALA A 147 -17.15 -0.36 -3.25
#